data_AF-A0A6G3URY5-F1
#
_entry.id   AF-A0A6G3URY5-F1
#
_cell.length_a   1.000
_cell.length_b   1.000
_cell.length_c   1.000
_cell.angle_alpha   90.00
_cell.angle_beta   90.00
_cell.angle_gamma   90.00
#
_symmetry.space_group_name_H-M   'P 1'
#
loop_
_entity.id
_entity.type
_entity.pdbx_description
1 polymer ?
#
loop_
_entity_poly.entity_id
_entity_poly.type
_entity_poly.pdbx_seq_one_letter_code
_entity_poly.pdbx_strand_id
1 'polypeptide(L)'
;MMFDAQGSPMRLLPWVGDSGTPCYLSTDDPGGRMSRLADEVETDLLDSAQYVLTEARALLAETGVGTRELRFTGVRLAESLQDALRIAESRGYRLAPAHPLSPAPEPAPAPSSPHWPKSASRSAPDARPPQGR
;
A
#
# COMPACT_ATOMS: atom_id res chain seq x y z
N MET A 1 -3.14 6.36 -13.25
CA MET A 1 -3.54 4.93 -13.18
C MET A 1 -4.15 4.52 -14.52
N MET A 2 -3.65 3.45 -15.14
CA MET A 2 -4.24 2.84 -16.34
C MET A 2 -4.86 1.48 -15.98
N PHE A 3 -5.85 1.04 -16.75
CA PHE A 3 -6.53 -0.24 -16.57
C PHE A 3 -6.39 -1.09 -17.84
N ASP A 4 -6.38 -2.41 -17.69
CA ASP A 4 -6.36 -3.34 -18.82
C ASP A 4 -7.77 -3.61 -19.40
N ALA A 5 -7.84 -4.48 -20.40
CA ALA A 5 -9.09 -4.85 -21.06
C ALA A 5 -10.10 -5.54 -20.12
N GLN A 6 -9.63 -6.07 -18.99
CA GLN A 6 -10.43 -6.72 -17.95
C GLN A 6 -10.83 -5.73 -16.83
N GLY A 7 -10.42 -4.46 -16.93
CA GLY A 7 -10.69 -3.44 -15.91
C GLY A 7 -9.79 -3.53 -14.68
N SER A 8 -8.70 -4.31 -14.74
CA SER A 8 -7.74 -4.41 -13.64
C SER A 8 -6.69 -3.30 -13.74
N PRO A 9 -6.28 -2.68 -12.62
CA PRO A 9 -5.28 -1.62 -12.63
C PRO A 9 -3.91 -2.18 -13.07
N MET A 10 -3.29 -1.53 -14.05
CA MET A 10 -1.96 -1.90 -14.51
C MET A 10 -0.87 -1.29 -13.64
N ARG A 11 0.21 -2.06 -13.42
CA ARG A 11 1.40 -1.60 -12.70
C ARG A 11 2.24 -0.70 -13.60
N LEU A 12 2.53 0.51 -13.16
CA LEU A 12 3.56 1.35 -13.77
C LEU A 12 4.95 0.73 -13.53
N LEU A 13 5.74 0.54 -14.58
CA LEU A 13 7.09 -0.03 -14.47
C LEU A 13 8.14 1.07 -14.17
N PRO A 14 9.25 0.72 -13.49
CA PRO A 14 10.28 1.69 -13.12
C PRO A 14 11.14 2.13 -14.32
N TRP A 15 10.96 1.53 -15.50
CA TRP A 15 11.59 1.94 -16.76
C TRP A 15 10.59 2.54 -17.75
N VAL A 16 11.14 3.21 -18.76
CA VAL A 16 10.42 3.68 -19.94
C VAL A 16 10.65 2.73 -21.11
N GLY A 17 9.74 2.78 -22.09
CA GLY A 17 9.94 2.07 -23.36
C GLY A 17 10.93 2.81 -24.25
N ASP A 18 11.28 2.21 -25.39
CA ASP A 18 12.26 2.76 -26.34
C ASP A 18 11.91 4.17 -26.84
N SER A 19 10.64 4.54 -26.83
CA SER A 19 10.14 5.87 -27.18
C SER A 19 10.18 6.89 -26.03
N GLY A 20 10.69 6.52 -24.86
CA GLY A 20 10.67 7.33 -23.64
C GLY A 20 9.32 7.38 -22.95
N THR A 21 8.33 6.60 -23.41
CA THR A 21 6.98 6.58 -22.84
C THR A 21 6.89 5.69 -21.60
N PRO A 22 6.03 6.01 -20.62
CA PRO A 22 5.80 5.14 -19.46
C PRO A 22 5.34 3.74 -19.88
N CYS A 23 5.96 2.70 -19.32
CA CYS A 23 5.56 1.32 -19.54
C CYS A 23 4.63 0.83 -18.43
N TYR A 24 3.61 0.06 -18.82
CA TYR A 24 2.64 -0.53 -17.90
C TYR A 24 2.61 -2.05 -18.06
N LEU A 25 2.48 -2.75 -16.94
CA LEU A 25 2.29 -4.19 -16.86
C LEU A 25 0.85 -4.49 -16.44
N SER A 26 0.10 -5.13 -17.33
CA SER A 26 -1.11 -5.87 -16.95
C SER A 26 -0.67 -7.28 -16.54
N THR A 27 -1.04 -7.70 -15.34
CA THR A 27 -0.78 -9.04 -14.82
C THR A 27 -1.82 -9.42 -13.79
N ASP A 28 -2.24 -10.67 -13.83
CA ASP A 28 -3.09 -11.35 -12.85
C ASP A 28 -2.32 -11.85 -11.62
N ASP A 29 -0.99 -11.98 -11.73
CA ASP A 29 -0.08 -12.37 -10.65
C ASP A 29 0.84 -11.19 -10.24
N PRO A 30 0.54 -10.49 -9.13
CA PRO A 30 1.40 -9.42 -8.63
C PRO A 30 2.79 -9.90 -8.19
N GLY A 31 3.02 -11.21 -8.01
CA GLY A 31 4.32 -11.83 -7.72
C GLY A 31 5.03 -12.42 -8.94
N GLY A 32 4.48 -12.23 -10.14
CA GLY A 32 4.99 -12.78 -11.38
C GLY A 32 6.41 -12.31 -11.73
N ARG A 33 7.06 -12.98 -12.69
CA ARG A 33 8.47 -12.71 -13.06
C ARG A 33 8.73 -11.22 -13.37
N MET A 34 7.82 -10.57 -14.09
CA MET A 34 7.98 -9.17 -14.47
C MET A 34 7.75 -8.21 -13.30
N SER A 35 6.84 -8.54 -12.39
CA SER A 35 6.65 -7.78 -11.15
C SER A 35 7.90 -7.84 -10.26
N ARG A 36 8.51 -9.02 -10.13
CA ARG A 36 9.78 -9.18 -9.38
C ARG A 36 10.94 -8.43 -10.04
N LEU A 37 11.07 -8.49 -11.36
CA LEU A 37 12.06 -7.67 -12.08
C LEU A 37 11.83 -6.17 -11.83
N ALA A 38 10.56 -5.73 -11.81
CA ALA A 38 10.25 -4.36 -11.46
C ALA A 38 10.65 -4.02 -10.02
N ASP A 39 10.44 -4.91 -9.05
CA ASP A 39 10.88 -4.70 -7.66
C ASP A 39 12.43 -4.64 -7.53
N GLU A 40 13.13 -5.49 -8.28
CA GLU A 40 14.61 -5.49 -8.37
C GLU A 40 15.11 -4.15 -8.93
N VAL A 41 14.58 -3.70 -10.08
CA VAL A 41 14.97 -2.41 -10.67
C VAL A 41 14.58 -1.22 -9.78
N GLU A 42 13.42 -1.26 -9.13
CA GLU A 42 13.05 -0.25 -8.12
C GLU A 42 14.12 -0.17 -7.01
N THR A 43 14.67 -1.31 -6.58
CA THR A 43 15.72 -1.35 -5.56
C THR A 43 17.04 -0.75 -6.09
N ASP A 44 17.48 -1.18 -7.27
CA ASP A 44 18.72 -0.69 -7.90
C ASP A 44 18.71 0.83 -8.13
N LEU A 45 17.56 1.37 -8.57
CA LEU A 45 17.40 2.81 -8.79
C LEU A 45 17.44 3.60 -7.47
N LEU A 46 16.85 3.06 -6.40
CA LEU A 46 16.89 3.71 -5.08
C LEU A 46 18.30 3.67 -4.47
N ASP A 47 19.03 2.57 -4.64
CA ASP A 47 20.42 2.46 -4.20
C ASP A 47 21.32 3.44 -4.98
N SER A 48 21.09 3.57 -6.29
CA SER A 48 21.76 4.58 -7.13
C SER A 48 21.45 6.00 -6.66
N ALA A 49 20.18 6.31 -6.37
CA ALA A 49 19.77 7.61 -5.84
C ALA A 49 20.42 7.92 -4.48
N GLN A 50 20.53 6.93 -3.60
CA GLN A 50 21.20 7.06 -2.31
C GLN A 50 22.70 7.34 -2.47
N TYR A 51 23.36 6.68 -3.42
CA TYR A 51 24.75 6.96 -3.77
C TYR A 51 24.92 8.40 -4.29
N VAL A 52 24.12 8.81 -5.28
CA VAL A 52 24.17 10.17 -5.84
C VAL A 52 23.93 11.23 -4.76
N LEU A 53 22.97 11.01 -3.87
CA LEU A 53 22.70 11.93 -2.77
C LEU A 53 23.89 12.05 -1.81
N THR A 54 24.61 10.95 -1.56
CA THR A 54 25.79 10.93 -0.68
C THR A 54 26.92 11.76 -1.30
N GLU A 55 27.25 11.49 -2.55
CA GLU A 55 28.29 12.22 -3.29
C GLU A 55 27.94 13.71 -3.44
N ALA A 56 26.67 14.02 -3.73
CA ALA A 56 26.23 15.41 -3.84
C ALA A 56 26.37 16.17 -2.52
N ARG A 57 26.08 15.54 -1.38
CA ARG A 57 26.27 16.17 -0.05
C ARG A 57 27.74 16.41 0.25
N ALA A 58 28.61 15.46 -0.09
CA ALA A 58 30.05 15.62 0.07
C ALA A 58 30.57 16.79 -0.79
N LEU A 59 30.20 16.83 -2.07
CA LEU A 59 30.57 17.91 -2.98
C LEU A 59 30.09 19.28 -2.47
N LEU A 60 28.83 19.38 -2.05
CA LEU A 60 28.27 20.65 -1.56
C LEU A 60 28.91 21.16 -0.26
N ALA A 61 29.61 20.31 0.48
CA ALA A 61 30.35 20.71 1.68
C ALA A 61 31.74 21.29 1.38
N GLU A 62 32.27 21.09 0.16
CA GLU A 62 33.58 21.59 -0.24
C GLU A 62 33.54 23.08 -0.61
N THR A 63 34.56 23.82 -0.17
CA THR A 63 34.75 25.21 -0.59
C THR A 63 35.45 25.28 -1.95
N GLY A 64 34.88 26.00 -2.91
CA GLY A 64 35.52 26.25 -4.20
C GLY A 64 35.24 25.21 -5.28
N VAL A 65 34.17 24.41 -5.14
CA VAL A 65 33.70 23.51 -6.20
C VAL A 65 33.42 24.27 -7.49
N GLY A 66 33.88 23.73 -8.61
CA GLY A 66 33.67 24.32 -9.92
C GLY A 66 32.23 24.20 -10.42
N THR A 67 31.85 25.14 -11.30
CA THR A 67 30.51 25.15 -11.93
C THR A 67 30.21 23.88 -12.71
N ARG A 68 31.24 23.21 -13.25
CA ARG A 68 31.07 21.97 -14.03
C ARG A 68 30.68 20.80 -13.12
N GLU A 69 31.36 20.62 -11.98
CA GLU A 69 31.01 19.60 -11.00
C GLU A 69 29.62 19.83 -10.44
N LEU A 70 29.27 21.09 -10.12
CA LEU A 70 27.92 21.44 -9.66
C LEU A 70 26.84 21.12 -10.71
N ARG A 71 27.07 21.47 -11.98
CA ARG A 71 26.12 21.17 -13.06
C ARG A 71 25.95 19.66 -13.27
N PHE A 72 27.07 18.91 -13.27
CA PHE A 72 27.02 17.46 -13.41
C PHE A 72 26.23 16.81 -12.27
N THR A 73 26.53 17.18 -11.03
CA THR A 73 25.86 16.67 -9.84
C THR A 73 24.39 17.05 -9.81
N GLY A 74 24.04 18.28 -10.20
CA GLY A 74 22.66 18.71 -10.33
C GLY A 74 21.86 17.89 -11.34
N VAL A 75 22.46 17.52 -12.48
CA VAL A 75 21.82 16.63 -13.47
C VAL A 75 21.60 15.24 -12.87
N ARG A 76 22.60 14.67 -12.19
CA ARG A 76 22.47 13.35 -11.56
C ARG A 76 21.37 13.33 -10.49
N LEU A 77 21.32 14.36 -9.65
CA LEU A 77 20.26 14.52 -8.65
C LEU A 77 18.87 14.62 -9.28
N ALA A 78 18.72 15.36 -10.38
CA ALA A 78 17.45 15.50 -11.07
C ALA A 78 16.96 14.16 -11.65
N GLU A 79 17.87 13.37 -12.24
CA GLU A 79 17.57 12.02 -12.73
C GLU A 79 17.17 11.08 -11.60
N SER A 80 17.96 11.02 -10.52
CA SER A 80 17.64 10.18 -9.35
C SER A 80 16.31 10.55 -8.70
N LEU A 81 15.97 11.85 -8.66
CA LEU A 81 14.68 12.31 -8.16
C LEU A 81 13.52 11.88 -9.08
N GLN A 82 13.71 11.96 -10.39
CA GLN A 82 12.70 11.51 -11.36
C GLN A 82 12.42 10.01 -11.19
N ASP A 83 13.45 9.20 -10.99
CA ASP A 83 13.31 7.77 -10.74
C ASP A 83 12.58 7.51 -9.42
N ALA A 84 12.98 8.18 -8.34
CA ALA A 84 12.32 8.05 -7.04
C ALA A 84 10.83 8.42 -7.08
N LEU A 85 10.46 9.49 -7.81
CA LEU A 85 9.07 9.90 -7.99
C LEU A 85 8.27 8.87 -8.78
N ARG A 86 8.86 8.28 -9.83
CA ARG A 86 8.21 7.20 -10.60
C ARG A 86 7.95 5.97 -9.73
N ILE A 87 8.91 5.59 -8.89
CA ILE A 87 8.77 4.46 -7.96
C ILE A 87 7.68 4.76 -6.93
N ALA A 88 7.66 5.97 -6.38
CA ALA A 88 6.63 6.39 -5.44
C ALA A 88 5.23 6.36 -6.07
N GLU A 89 5.08 6.81 -7.31
CA GLU A 89 3.82 6.72 -8.05
C GLU A 89 3.41 5.25 -8.28
N SER A 90 4.34 4.42 -8.76
CA SER A 90 4.10 2.99 -8.98
C SER A 90 3.63 2.28 -7.71
N ARG A 91 4.31 2.51 -6.59
CA ARG A 91 3.94 1.94 -5.28
C ARG A 91 2.64 2.52 -4.74
N GLY A 92 2.42 3.82 -4.91
CA GLY A 92 1.19 4.50 -4.49
C GLY A 92 -0.06 3.87 -5.10
N TYR A 93 -0.01 3.49 -6.38
CA TYR A 93 -1.11 2.77 -7.02
C TYR A 93 -1.30 1.33 -6.50
N ARG A 94 -0.23 0.65 -6.06
CA ARG A 94 -0.31 -0.70 -5.47
C ARG A 94 -0.82 -0.69 -4.02
N LEU A 95 -0.56 0.39 -3.29
CA LEU A 95 -0.90 0.55 -1.86
C LEU A 95 -2.20 1.33 -1.63
N ALA A 96 -2.75 1.99 -2.65
CA ALA A 96 -4.06 2.62 -2.56
C ALA A 96 -5.08 1.55 -2.11
N PRO A 97 -5.89 1.82 -1.08
CA PRO A 97 -6.87 0.84 -0.61
C PRO A 97 -7.75 0.47 -1.80
N ALA A 98 -7.87 -0.83 -2.07
CA ALA A 98 -8.95 -1.33 -2.91
C ALA A 98 -10.21 -0.61 -2.44
N HIS A 99 -10.92 0.01 -3.38
CA HIS A 99 -12.15 0.76 -3.13
C HIS A 99 -13.00 0.06 -2.03
N PRO A 100 -13.55 0.83 -1.06
CA PRO A 100 -14.00 0.27 0.21
C PRO A 100 -14.98 -0.87 -0.03
N LEU A 101 -14.83 -1.91 0.79
CA LEU A 101 -15.80 -3.00 1.01
C LEU A 101 -17.18 -2.62 0.47
N SER A 102 -17.59 -3.26 -0.61
CA SER A 102 -19.02 -3.37 -0.94
C SER A 102 -19.73 -3.67 0.37
N PRO A 103 -20.76 -2.88 0.78
CA PRO A 103 -21.36 -3.04 2.10
C PRO A 103 -21.72 -4.51 2.26
N ALA A 104 -21.29 -5.11 3.38
CA ALA A 104 -21.58 -6.50 3.68
C ALA A 104 -23.06 -6.77 3.37
N PRO A 105 -23.41 -7.91 2.73
CA PRO A 105 -24.81 -8.20 2.43
C PRO A 105 -25.62 -8.01 3.70
N GLU A 106 -26.68 -7.20 3.60
CA GLU A 106 -27.55 -6.86 4.73
C GLU A 106 -27.88 -8.16 5.49
N PRO A 107 -27.67 -8.21 6.82
CA PRO A 107 -27.94 -9.42 7.57
C PRO A 107 -29.40 -9.81 7.33
N ALA A 108 -29.63 -11.07 6.97
CA ALA A 108 -30.97 -11.60 6.69
C ALA A 108 -31.93 -11.19 7.82
N PRO A 109 -33.19 -10.83 7.49
CA PRO A 109 -34.13 -10.37 8.51
C PRO A 109 -34.24 -11.41 9.62
N ALA A 110 -34.15 -10.95 10.87
CA ALA A 110 -34.20 -11.82 12.04
C ALA A 110 -35.45 -12.71 11.97
N PRO A 111 -35.35 -14.01 12.30
CA PRO A 111 -36.53 -14.87 12.33
C PRO A 111 -37.53 -14.31 13.35
N SER A 112 -38.81 -14.29 12.94
CA SER A 112 -39.94 -13.88 13.77
C SER A 112 -39.84 -14.53 15.15
N SER A 113 -39.92 -13.73 16.22
CA SER A 113 -39.72 -14.20 17.59
C SER A 113 -40.65 -15.39 17.91
N PRO A 114 -40.14 -16.46 18.54
CA PRO A 114 -41.00 -17.56 18.94
C PRO A 114 -41.94 -17.10 20.07
N HIS A 115 -43.21 -17.48 19.95
CA HIS A 115 -44.21 -17.24 21.00
C HIS A 115 -43.94 -18.21 22.16
N TRP A 116 -43.31 -17.71 23.23
CA TRP A 116 -43.21 -18.48 24.47
C TRP A 116 -44.39 -18.16 25.39
N PRO A 117 -45.05 -19.16 26.01
CA PRO A 117 -46.14 -18.90 26.94
C PRO A 117 -45.61 -18.33 28.25
N LYS A 118 -46.23 -17.26 28.75
CA LYS A 118 -45.87 -16.61 30.01
C LYS A 118 -45.98 -17.60 31.18
N SER A 119 -44.86 -17.95 31.80
CA SER A 119 -44.83 -18.85 32.96
C SER A 119 -45.36 -18.13 34.21
N ALA A 120 -46.31 -18.79 34.89
CA ALA A 120 -46.90 -18.31 36.13
C ALA A 120 -45.88 -18.30 37.28
N SER A 121 -45.81 -17.19 38.01
CA SER A 121 -45.00 -17.00 39.20
C SER A 121 -45.46 -17.93 40.34
N ARG A 122 -44.54 -18.75 40.87
CA ARG A 122 -44.73 -19.37 42.19
C ARG A 122 -43.84 -18.67 43.21
N SER A 123 -44.48 -18.14 44.25
CA SER A 123 -43.87 -17.58 45.45
C SER A 123 -43.09 -18.64 46.23
N ALA A 124 -41.94 -18.26 46.78
CA ALA A 124 -41.11 -19.09 47.64
C ALA A 124 -41.70 -19.21 49.06
N PRO A 125 -41.50 -20.34 49.77
CA PRO A 125 -41.87 -20.44 51.17
C PRO A 125 -40.74 -20.00 52.12
N ASP A 126 -41.19 -19.46 53.24
CA ASP A 126 -40.47 -18.80 54.33
C ASP A 126 -39.54 -19.75 55.11
N ALA A 127 -38.31 -19.32 55.39
CA ALA A 127 -37.27 -20.13 56.02
C ALA A 127 -37.16 -19.81 57.52
N ARG A 128 -37.42 -20.82 58.37
CA ARG A 128 -37.25 -20.74 59.83
C ARG A 128 -35.82 -21.15 60.23
N PRO A 129 -35.14 -20.44 61.15
CA PRO A 129 -33.75 -20.74 61.47
C PRO A 129 -33.62 -21.90 62.49
N PRO A 130 -32.48 -22.64 62.49
CA PRO A 130 -32.25 -23.79 63.35
C PRO A 130 -31.77 -23.41 64.76
N GLN A 131 -32.20 -24.18 65.77
CA GLN A 131 -31.66 -24.13 67.14
C GLN A 131 -30.51 -25.13 67.27
N GLY A 132 -29.43 -24.72 67.94
CA GLY A 132 -28.22 -25.53 68.15
C GLY A 132 -28.20 -26.31 69.46
N ARG A 133 -27.30 -27.30 69.52
CA ARG A 133 -26.28 -27.45 70.57
C ARG A 133 -25.15 -28.35 70.09
#